data_AF-R7F4F6-F1
#
_entry.id   AF-R7F4F6-F1
#
_cell.length_a   1.000
_cell.length_b   1.000
_cell.length_c   1.000
_cell.angle_alpha   90.00
_cell.angle_beta   90.00
_cell.angle_gamma   90.00
#
_symmetry.space_group_name_H-M   'P 1'
#
loop_
_entity.id
_entity.type
_entity.pdbx_description
1 polymer ?
#
loop_
_entity_poly.entity_id
_entity_poly.type
_entity_poly.pdbx_seq_one_letter_code
_entity_poly.pdbx_strand_id
1 'polypeptide(L)'
;MKFKDKLPADVKVVPVISLDPYVVTDTTNVEWLARFIVDKATEIMVNNGYPEPNELQIGYDWEERDQEAYFDMLRDIKSILRKRDDGQLSVMVRLHQLSLETPPVDYAVLMLDNTSRTRKTNARDAILNYEAIHEALDDLMRYPLPMATTLPLYGWDLIYKNDKFRISAYGLNLNDTSRYTQLSPGVYKSKIFRSVPLSINPYNHAGHIYPGDIIYHFEPSAGMLDSVASMISRVRPNDCSNVVLTRLDDPCIDRFHPHVYSTLFKGGSAIGKDSVMVWD
;
A
#
# COMPACT_ATOMS: atom_id res chain seq x y z
N MET A 1 16.14 12.51 -9.94
CA MET A 1 15.39 11.35 -10.44
C MET A 1 15.02 11.61 -11.90
N LYS A 2 15.23 10.65 -12.81
CA LYS A 2 14.79 10.73 -14.21
C LYS A 2 13.93 9.52 -14.54
N PHE A 3 12.74 9.71 -15.10
CA PHE A 3 11.86 8.63 -15.55
C PHE A 3 12.33 8.12 -16.92
N LYS A 4 12.21 6.81 -17.15
CA LYS A 4 12.70 6.18 -18.38
C LYS A 4 11.72 6.36 -19.55
N ASP A 5 10.43 6.24 -19.26
CA ASP A 5 9.35 6.29 -20.25
C ASP A 5 8.34 7.38 -19.92
N LYS A 6 7.58 7.81 -20.94
CA LYS A 6 6.45 8.73 -20.79
C LYS A 6 5.16 7.92 -20.72
N LEU A 7 4.30 8.25 -19.76
CA LEU A 7 2.97 7.67 -19.64
C LEU A 7 2.02 8.23 -20.73
N PRO A 8 0.94 7.52 -21.07
CA PRO A 8 -0.11 8.04 -21.95
C PRO A 8 -0.64 9.39 -21.46
N ALA A 9 -1.04 10.26 -22.40
CA ALA A 9 -1.39 11.66 -22.09
C ALA A 9 -2.67 11.81 -21.26
N ASP A 10 -3.54 10.81 -21.27
CA ASP A 10 -4.79 10.73 -20.51
C ASP A 10 -4.62 10.14 -19.10
N VAL A 11 -3.40 9.75 -18.73
CA VAL A 11 -3.08 9.27 -17.38
C VAL A 11 -2.65 10.43 -16.49
N LYS A 12 -3.46 10.75 -15.48
CA LYS A 12 -3.08 11.67 -14.41
C LYS A 12 -2.00 11.01 -13.55
N VAL A 13 -0.88 11.71 -13.35
CA VAL A 13 0.20 11.28 -12.46
C VAL A 13 0.10 12.05 -11.15
N VAL A 14 -0.13 11.34 -10.06
CA VAL A 14 -0.18 11.91 -8.71
C VAL A 14 1.10 11.52 -7.95
N PRO A 15 1.95 12.48 -7.57
CA PRO A 15 3.10 12.21 -6.71
C PRO A 15 2.67 11.68 -5.34
N VAL A 16 3.30 10.59 -4.93
CA VAL A 16 3.18 10.04 -3.57
C VAL A 16 4.43 10.40 -2.78
N ILE A 17 4.26 11.09 -1.66
CA ILE A 17 5.35 11.53 -0.78
C ILE A 17 5.29 10.73 0.51
N SER A 18 6.26 9.85 0.71
CA SER A 18 6.43 9.11 1.96
C SER A 18 7.30 9.91 2.92
N LEU A 19 6.83 10.10 4.14
CA LEU A 19 7.56 10.78 5.20
C LEU A 19 8.16 9.76 6.17
N ASP A 20 9.39 10.03 6.60
CA ASP A 20 10.03 9.21 7.63
C ASP A 20 9.38 9.50 9.00
N PRO A 21 9.19 8.48 9.87
CA PRO A 21 8.54 8.63 11.19
C PRO A 21 9.13 9.69 12.12
N TYR A 22 10.34 10.18 11.85
CA TYR A 22 11.03 11.17 12.68
C TYR A 22 10.99 12.60 12.11
N VAL A 23 10.30 12.82 10.98
CA VAL A 23 10.26 14.14 10.31
C VAL A 23 9.28 15.09 11.00
N VAL A 24 8.14 14.59 11.48
CA VAL A 24 7.11 15.41 12.12
C VAL A 24 7.24 15.26 13.63
N THR A 25 7.59 16.36 14.29
CA THR A 25 7.78 16.46 15.73
C THR A 25 7.23 17.80 16.20
N ASP A 26 7.11 17.98 17.52
CA ASP A 26 6.68 19.24 18.15
C ASP A 26 7.57 20.45 17.78
N THR A 27 8.79 20.20 17.30
CA THR A 27 9.75 21.25 16.92
C THR A 27 9.86 21.46 15.41
N THR A 28 9.15 20.65 14.61
CA THR A 28 9.20 20.73 13.16
C THR A 28 8.55 22.03 12.70
N ASN A 29 9.25 22.80 11.86
CA ASN A 29 8.64 23.91 11.15
C ASN A 29 7.76 23.35 10.01
N VAL A 30 6.51 23.05 10.34
CA VAL A 30 5.54 22.40 9.45
C VAL A 30 5.21 23.25 8.22
N GLU A 31 5.21 24.57 8.35
CA GLU A 31 4.94 25.50 7.25
C GLU A 31 6.08 25.49 6.22
N TRP A 32 7.33 25.48 6.68
CA TRP A 32 8.49 25.28 5.80
C TRP A 32 8.46 23.91 5.13
N LEU A 33 8.17 22.85 5.91
CA LEU A 33 8.13 21.48 5.40
C LEU A 33 7.04 21.33 4.32
N ALA A 34 5.85 21.89 4.53
CA ALA A 34 4.76 21.90 3.57
C ALA A 34 5.18 22.53 2.23
N ARG A 35 5.79 23.72 2.27
CA ARG A 35 6.33 24.37 1.06
C ARG A 35 7.39 23.52 0.38
N PHE A 36 8.34 23.01 1.16
CA PHE A 36 9.42 22.17 0.65
C PHE A 36 8.87 20.93 -0.08
N ILE A 37 7.87 20.26 0.48
CA ILE A 37 7.23 19.09 -0.13
C ILE A 37 6.59 19.47 -1.47
N VAL A 38 5.78 20.53 -1.52
CA VAL A 38 5.08 20.94 -2.74
C VAL A 38 6.07 21.39 -3.82
N ASP A 39 7.05 22.21 -3.45
CA ASP A 39 8.08 22.69 -4.37
C ASP A 39 8.90 21.54 -4.93
N LYS A 40 9.31 20.59 -4.07
CA LYS A 40 10.13 19.47 -4.50
C LYS A 40 9.37 18.49 -5.37
N ALA A 41 8.10 18.20 -5.06
CA ALA A 41 7.24 17.38 -5.90
C ALA A 41 7.04 18.03 -7.28
N THR A 42 6.79 19.35 -7.30
CA THR A 42 6.64 20.13 -8.54
C THR A 42 7.92 20.11 -9.37
N GLU A 43 9.07 20.37 -8.76
CA GLU A 43 10.39 20.32 -9.40
C GLU A 43 10.64 18.94 -10.03
N ILE A 44 10.39 17.85 -9.30
CA ILE A 44 10.60 16.49 -9.80
C ILE A 44 9.67 16.20 -10.99
N MET A 45 8.38 16.55 -10.89
CA MET A 45 7.41 16.29 -11.97
C MET A 45 7.78 17.05 -13.25
N VAL A 46 8.01 18.36 -13.13
CA VAL A 46 8.34 19.22 -14.28
C VAL A 46 9.65 18.82 -14.94
N ASN A 47 10.69 18.50 -14.15
CA ASN A 47 11.98 18.04 -14.68
C ASN A 47 11.88 16.67 -15.39
N ASN A 48 10.80 15.93 -15.19
CA ASN A 48 10.51 14.67 -15.87
C ASN A 48 9.51 14.82 -17.03
N GLY A 49 9.14 16.05 -17.38
CA GLY A 49 8.26 16.33 -18.51
C GLY A 49 6.77 16.14 -18.22
N TYR A 50 6.39 16.13 -16.95
CA TYR A 50 5.00 16.13 -16.50
C TYR A 50 4.56 17.57 -16.14
N PRO A 51 3.25 17.87 -16.20
CA PRO A 51 2.76 19.15 -15.73
C PRO A 51 2.99 19.33 -14.22
N GLU A 52 2.83 20.56 -13.75
CA GLU A 52 2.74 20.84 -12.32
C GLU A 52 1.61 19.98 -11.71
N PRO A 53 1.87 19.27 -10.60
CA PRO A 53 0.88 18.37 -10.03
C PRO A 53 -0.24 19.16 -9.33
N ASN A 54 -1.48 19.03 -9.78
CA ASN A 54 -2.64 19.59 -9.07
C ASN A 54 -2.99 18.78 -7.81
N GLU A 55 -2.48 17.55 -7.70
CA GLU A 55 -2.75 16.68 -6.58
C GLU A 55 -1.46 16.11 -5.99
N LEU A 56 -1.41 15.98 -4.66
CA LEU A 56 -0.39 15.24 -3.94
C LEU A 56 -1.03 14.23 -3.00
N GLN A 57 -0.36 13.08 -2.82
CA GLN A 57 -0.71 12.09 -1.81
C GLN A 57 0.40 11.99 -0.76
N ILE A 58 0.07 12.13 0.52
CA ILE A 58 1.04 12.04 1.62
C ILE A 58 0.89 10.68 2.33
N GLY A 59 1.99 9.93 2.42
CA GLY A 59 2.09 8.72 3.20
C GLY A 59 2.87 8.96 4.48
N TYR A 60 2.19 8.94 5.62
CA TYR A 60 2.80 9.08 6.94
C TYR A 60 2.02 8.27 7.97
N ASP A 61 2.72 7.44 8.74
CA ASP A 61 2.12 6.62 9.79
C ASP A 61 2.01 7.45 11.09
N TRP A 62 1.16 8.47 11.08
CA TRP A 62 0.95 9.34 12.24
C TRP A 62 0.33 8.57 13.42
N GLU A 63 0.66 9.02 14.61
CA GLU A 63 0.15 8.57 15.90
C GLU A 63 -0.43 9.77 16.66
N GLU A 64 -1.09 9.53 17.80
CA GLU A 64 -1.67 10.62 18.61
C GLU A 64 -0.65 11.73 18.97
N ARG A 65 0.62 11.34 19.16
CA ARG A 65 1.70 12.26 19.58
C ARG A 65 2.13 13.26 18.51
N ASP A 66 1.95 12.96 17.22
CA ASP A 66 2.40 13.81 16.12
C ASP A 66 1.25 14.28 15.21
N GLN A 67 0.01 13.87 15.54
CA GLN A 67 -1.20 14.18 14.79
C GLN A 67 -1.41 15.68 14.56
N GLU A 68 -1.28 16.51 15.60
CA GLU A 68 -1.55 17.95 15.50
C GLU A 68 -0.58 18.63 14.52
N ALA A 69 0.73 18.42 14.71
CA ALA A 69 1.76 18.95 13.82
C ALA A 69 1.62 18.40 12.39
N TYR A 70 1.29 17.12 12.24
CA TYR A 70 1.03 16.53 10.92
C TYR A 70 -0.18 17.20 10.25
N PHE A 71 -1.26 17.44 10.98
CA PHE A 71 -2.48 18.03 10.44
C PHE A 71 -2.29 19.50 10.07
N ASP A 72 -1.49 20.25 10.82
CA ASP A 72 -1.10 21.62 10.46
C ASP A 72 -0.32 21.65 9.13
N MET A 73 0.66 20.75 8.98
CA MET A 73 1.37 20.59 7.71
C MET A 73 0.42 20.25 6.56
N LEU A 74 -0.56 19.35 6.77
CA LEU A 74 -1.55 19.02 5.75
C LEU A 74 -2.43 20.22 5.37
N ARG A 75 -2.84 21.05 6.34
CA ARG A 75 -3.59 22.29 6.06
C ARG A 75 -2.77 23.26 5.20
N ASP A 76 -1.49 23.40 5.50
CA ASP A 76 -0.58 24.25 4.72
C ASP A 76 -0.38 23.72 3.30
N ILE A 77 -0.12 22.42 3.13
CA ILE A 77 -0.03 21.79 1.80
C ILE A 77 -1.33 22.00 1.03
N LYS A 78 -2.48 21.72 1.66
CA LYS A 78 -3.80 21.90 1.03
C LYS A 78 -4.00 23.34 0.58
N SER A 79 -3.67 24.32 1.43
CA SER A 79 -3.76 25.76 1.11
C SER A 79 -2.92 26.14 -0.11
N ILE A 80 -1.71 25.57 -0.25
CA ILE A 80 -0.87 25.79 -1.44
C ILE A 80 -1.53 25.18 -2.68
N LEU A 81 -2.00 23.93 -2.60
CA LEU A 81 -2.62 23.23 -3.73
C LEU A 81 -3.92 23.87 -4.18
N ARG A 82 -4.73 24.43 -3.27
CA ARG A 82 -5.98 25.14 -3.60
C ARG A 82 -5.80 26.39 -4.47
N LYS A 83 -4.57 26.86 -4.67
CA LYS A 83 -4.25 27.94 -5.62
C LYS A 83 -4.15 27.43 -7.07
N ARG A 84 -4.10 26.11 -7.26
CA ARG A 84 -4.08 25.42 -8.56
C ARG A 84 -5.51 25.03 -8.97
N ASP A 85 -5.70 24.81 -10.27
CA ASP A 85 -6.97 24.34 -10.80
C ASP A 85 -7.27 22.90 -10.33
N ASP A 86 -8.42 22.69 -9.71
CA ASP A 86 -8.80 21.43 -9.05
C ASP A 86 -7.71 20.86 -8.12
N GLY A 87 -7.09 21.74 -7.32
CA GLY A 87 -6.06 21.36 -6.36
C GLY A 87 -6.58 20.39 -5.29
N GLN A 88 -5.97 19.22 -5.14
CA GLN A 88 -6.43 18.15 -4.23
C GLN A 88 -5.29 17.59 -3.35
N LEU A 89 -5.63 17.20 -2.13
CA LEU A 89 -4.72 16.53 -1.20
C LEU A 89 -5.35 15.22 -0.73
N SER A 90 -4.58 14.14 -0.78
CA SER A 90 -4.97 12.86 -0.19
C SER A 90 -3.91 12.35 0.77
N VAL A 91 -4.30 11.43 1.66
CA VAL A 91 -3.37 10.75 2.55
C VAL A 91 -3.56 9.24 2.48
N MET A 92 -2.48 8.49 2.72
CA MET A 92 -2.59 7.07 3.05
C MET A 92 -3.06 6.92 4.49
N VAL A 93 -4.01 6.01 4.74
CA VAL A 93 -4.56 5.73 6.07
C VAL A 93 -4.48 4.23 6.34
N ARG A 94 -3.94 3.83 7.48
CA ARG A 94 -3.96 2.44 7.96
C ARG A 94 -5.19 2.16 8.81
N LEU A 95 -5.55 0.88 8.94
CA LEU A 95 -6.71 0.44 9.72
C LEU A 95 -6.77 1.05 11.14
N HIS A 96 -5.65 1.05 11.87
CA HIS A 96 -5.62 1.59 13.25
C HIS A 96 -5.76 3.12 13.32
N GLN A 97 -5.56 3.84 12.21
CA GLN A 97 -5.73 5.29 12.16
C GLN A 97 -7.19 5.70 11.91
N LEU A 98 -8.07 4.74 11.57
CA LEU A 98 -9.49 5.01 11.38
C LEU A 98 -10.20 5.42 12.68
N SER A 99 -9.67 5.01 13.84
CA SER A 99 -10.15 5.41 15.16
C SER A 99 -9.57 6.74 15.66
N LEU A 100 -8.61 7.33 14.94
CA LEU A 100 -8.00 8.62 15.27
C LEU A 100 -8.78 9.78 14.64
N GLU A 101 -8.36 11.01 14.92
CA GLU A 101 -8.96 12.17 14.29
C GLU A 101 -8.78 12.11 12.77
N THR A 102 -9.78 12.61 12.04
CA THR A 102 -9.74 12.63 10.59
C THR A 102 -8.79 13.71 10.08
N PRO A 103 -7.84 13.38 9.17
CA PRO A 103 -6.92 14.35 8.60
C PRO A 103 -7.66 15.38 7.72
N PRO A 104 -7.21 16.64 7.68
CA PRO A 104 -7.90 17.73 6.99
C PRO A 104 -7.66 17.74 5.47
N VAL A 105 -7.93 16.63 4.79
CA VAL A 105 -7.65 16.42 3.36
C VAL A 105 -8.92 16.19 2.54
N ASP A 106 -8.82 15.89 1.25
CA ASP A 106 -9.97 15.76 0.36
C ASP A 106 -10.51 14.33 0.31
N TYR A 107 -9.62 13.34 0.34
CA TYR A 107 -9.99 11.93 0.48
C TYR A 107 -8.83 11.12 1.07
N ALA A 108 -9.16 9.93 1.55
CA ALA A 108 -8.19 8.99 2.14
C ALA A 108 -7.94 7.79 1.21
N VAL A 109 -6.73 7.26 1.21
CA VAL A 109 -6.36 6.01 0.54
C VAL A 109 -6.11 4.95 1.59
N LEU A 110 -7.06 4.02 1.76
CA LEU A 110 -6.99 2.95 2.74
C LEU A 110 -5.90 1.95 2.36
N MET A 111 -4.87 1.84 3.18
CA MET A 111 -3.83 0.83 3.09
C MET A 111 -4.27 -0.49 3.73
N LEU A 112 -4.51 -1.49 2.89
CA LEU A 112 -4.83 -2.85 3.31
C LEU A 112 -3.65 -3.80 3.19
N ASP A 113 -2.51 -3.31 2.72
CA ASP A 113 -1.25 -4.01 2.80
C ASP A 113 -0.58 -3.75 4.16
N ASN A 114 0.10 -4.76 4.69
CA ASN A 114 0.82 -4.68 5.97
C ASN A 114 -0.08 -4.48 7.20
N THR A 115 -1.21 -5.19 7.25
CA THR A 115 -2.21 -5.10 8.35
C THR A 115 -1.74 -5.70 9.68
N SER A 116 -0.65 -6.49 9.72
CA SER A 116 -0.12 -7.00 10.99
C SER A 116 0.86 -6.02 11.64
N ARG A 117 0.62 -5.69 12.92
CA ARG A 117 1.59 -4.97 13.76
C ARG A 117 2.86 -5.77 14.05
N THR A 118 2.79 -7.10 13.91
CA THR A 118 3.89 -8.02 14.20
C THR A 118 4.09 -9.00 13.05
N ARG A 119 5.27 -8.92 12.40
CA ARG A 119 5.72 -9.90 11.40
C ARG A 119 6.11 -11.24 12.06
N LYS A 120 5.43 -11.67 13.14
CA LYS A 120 6.00 -12.66 14.06
C LYS A 120 5.63 -14.12 13.79
N THR A 121 4.61 -14.45 13.01
CA THR A 121 4.20 -15.86 12.92
C THR A 121 3.62 -16.35 11.60
N ASN A 122 3.08 -15.50 10.71
CA ASN A 122 2.45 -15.95 9.47
C ASN A 122 2.58 -14.92 8.34
N ALA A 123 3.03 -15.34 7.15
CA ALA A 123 3.13 -14.46 5.98
C ALA A 123 1.76 -14.02 5.45
N ARG A 124 0.70 -14.82 5.65
CA ARG A 124 -0.68 -14.45 5.31
C ARG A 124 -1.09 -13.16 6.01
N ASP A 125 -0.88 -13.12 7.33
CA ASP A 125 -1.31 -11.99 8.17
C ASP A 125 -0.45 -10.75 7.93
N ALA A 126 0.78 -10.94 7.41
CA ALA A 126 1.69 -9.85 7.10
C ALA A 126 1.26 -9.01 5.89
N ILE A 127 0.51 -9.57 4.94
CA ILE A 127 0.04 -8.79 3.78
C ILE A 127 -1.43 -8.46 3.91
N LEU A 128 -2.29 -9.45 4.19
CA LEU A 128 -3.74 -9.27 4.20
C LEU A 128 -4.37 -10.06 5.35
N ASN A 129 -4.58 -9.38 6.48
CA ASN A 129 -5.22 -9.93 7.66
C ASN A 129 -6.72 -9.62 7.65
N TYR A 130 -7.54 -10.63 7.38
CA TYR A 130 -9.00 -10.50 7.32
C TYR A 130 -9.62 -10.17 8.67
N GLU A 131 -9.09 -10.70 9.76
CA GLU A 131 -9.61 -10.42 11.11
C GLU A 131 -9.44 -8.94 11.42
N ALA A 132 -8.24 -8.38 11.17
CA ALA A 132 -7.98 -6.96 11.36
C ALA A 132 -8.88 -6.06 10.48
N ILE A 133 -9.13 -6.46 9.22
CA ILE A 133 -10.05 -5.70 8.36
C ILE A 133 -11.48 -5.81 8.88
N HIS A 134 -11.90 -6.99 9.33
CA HIS A 134 -13.24 -7.22 9.87
C HIS A 134 -13.49 -6.39 11.12
N GLU A 135 -12.52 -6.35 12.05
CA GLU A 135 -12.57 -5.54 13.27
C GLU A 135 -12.68 -4.04 12.97
N ALA A 136 -12.06 -3.57 11.88
CA ALA A 136 -12.06 -2.17 11.47
C ALA A 136 -13.29 -1.74 10.65
N LEU A 137 -14.24 -2.64 10.34
CA LEU A 137 -15.38 -2.31 9.45
C LEU A 137 -16.29 -1.22 10.02
N ASP A 138 -16.52 -1.22 11.33
CA ASP A 138 -17.38 -0.23 11.98
C ASP A 138 -16.74 1.17 11.92
N ASP A 139 -15.43 1.26 12.17
CA ASP A 139 -14.68 2.52 12.03
C ASP A 139 -14.63 2.97 10.57
N LEU A 140 -14.41 2.02 9.66
CA LEU A 140 -14.40 2.28 8.22
C LEU A 140 -15.75 2.82 7.74
N MET A 141 -16.87 2.28 8.23
CA MET A 141 -18.22 2.76 7.89
C MET A 141 -18.47 4.19 8.38
N ARG A 142 -17.90 4.56 9.54
CA ARG A 142 -18.10 5.88 10.17
C ARG A 142 -17.08 6.92 9.73
N TYR A 143 -15.98 6.52 9.10
CA TYR A 143 -14.93 7.43 8.69
C TYR A 143 -15.47 8.50 7.72
N PRO A 144 -15.27 9.81 7.99
CA PRO A 144 -16.04 10.84 7.31
C PRO A 144 -15.51 11.21 5.91
N LEU A 145 -14.26 10.88 5.59
CA LEU A 145 -13.69 11.18 4.26
C LEU A 145 -14.17 10.18 3.21
N PRO A 146 -14.35 10.61 1.95
CA PRO A 146 -14.35 9.70 0.80
C PRO A 146 -13.08 8.85 0.79
N MET A 147 -13.17 7.63 0.30
CA MET A 147 -12.05 6.70 0.36
C MET A 147 -11.75 6.06 -0.99
N ALA A 148 -10.46 5.85 -1.24
CA ALA A 148 -9.98 4.87 -2.20
C ALA A 148 -9.39 3.68 -1.45
N THR A 149 -9.56 2.47 -1.98
CA THR A 149 -9.08 1.25 -1.34
C THR A 149 -7.88 0.69 -2.08
N THR A 150 -6.77 0.48 -1.37
CA THR A 150 -5.63 -0.25 -1.93
C THR A 150 -5.89 -1.75 -1.89
N LEU A 151 -5.59 -2.43 -2.99
CA LEU A 151 -5.61 -3.89 -3.05
C LEU A 151 -4.20 -4.39 -3.43
N PRO A 152 -3.53 -5.17 -2.55
CA PRO A 152 -2.18 -5.66 -2.83
C PRO A 152 -2.22 -6.72 -3.93
N LEU A 153 -1.66 -6.42 -5.11
CA LEU A 153 -1.51 -7.43 -6.17
C LEU A 153 -0.28 -8.31 -5.98
N TYR A 154 0.67 -7.82 -5.19
CA TYR A 154 1.97 -8.43 -4.97
C TYR A 154 1.97 -9.42 -3.79
N GLY A 155 2.96 -10.31 -3.78
CA GLY A 155 3.30 -11.15 -2.63
C GLY A 155 4.60 -10.75 -1.95
N TRP A 156 4.83 -11.33 -0.77
CA TRP A 156 6.06 -11.19 0.00
C TRP A 156 6.67 -12.54 0.33
N ASP A 157 8.00 -12.54 0.29
CA ASP A 157 8.84 -13.62 0.75
C ASP A 157 9.48 -13.20 2.07
N LEU A 158 8.89 -13.61 3.19
CA LEU A 158 9.41 -13.30 4.52
C LEU A 158 10.48 -14.33 4.92
N ILE A 159 11.71 -13.88 5.06
CA ILE A 159 12.87 -14.74 5.32
C ILE A 159 13.19 -14.74 6.82
N TYR A 160 13.29 -15.94 7.39
CA TYR A 160 13.58 -16.20 8.80
C TYR A 160 14.82 -17.07 8.95
N LYS A 161 15.54 -16.85 10.05
CA LYS A 161 16.62 -17.71 10.51
C LYS A 161 16.44 -17.99 11.98
N ASN A 162 16.41 -19.26 12.37
CA ASN A 162 16.18 -19.68 13.75
C ASN A 162 14.96 -18.97 14.36
N ASP A 163 13.84 -18.98 13.62
CA ASP A 163 12.56 -18.34 13.98
C ASP A 163 12.59 -16.82 14.18
N LYS A 164 13.68 -16.16 13.77
CA LYS A 164 13.79 -14.70 13.78
C LYS A 164 13.64 -14.15 12.37
N PHE A 165 12.70 -13.21 12.22
CA PHE A 165 12.54 -12.44 10.99
C PHE A 165 13.86 -11.73 10.65
N ARG A 166 14.27 -11.81 9.38
CA ARG A 166 15.48 -11.16 8.88
C ARG A 166 15.17 -10.07 7.87
N ILE A 167 14.53 -10.44 6.77
CA ILE A 167 14.26 -9.56 5.63
C ILE A 167 12.97 -9.97 4.94
N SER A 168 12.36 -9.04 4.23
CA SER A 168 11.28 -9.31 3.27
C SER A 168 11.84 -9.15 1.87
N ALA A 169 11.89 -10.24 1.11
CA ALA A 169 12.28 -10.26 -0.30
C ALA A 169 11.04 -10.17 -1.20
N TYR A 170 11.29 -9.92 -2.49
CA TYR A 170 10.24 -9.82 -3.50
C TYR A 170 10.59 -10.65 -4.74
N GLY A 171 9.61 -11.38 -5.28
CA GLY A 171 9.73 -12.04 -6.58
C GLY A 171 10.72 -13.21 -6.59
N LEU A 172 10.82 -13.97 -5.50
CA LEU A 172 11.59 -15.22 -5.53
C LEU A 172 10.86 -16.27 -6.38
N ASN A 173 11.56 -16.90 -7.32
CA ASN A 173 11.04 -18.07 -8.02
C ASN A 173 11.17 -19.32 -7.11
N LEU A 174 10.21 -19.49 -6.21
CA LEU A 174 10.20 -20.58 -5.22
C LEU A 174 9.92 -21.97 -5.83
N ASN A 175 9.49 -22.02 -7.09
CA ASN A 175 9.34 -23.26 -7.86
C ASN A 175 10.70 -23.83 -8.32
N ASP A 176 11.80 -23.09 -8.18
CA ASP A 176 13.14 -23.57 -8.48
C ASP A 176 13.62 -24.58 -7.43
N THR A 177 13.35 -25.86 -7.69
CA THR A 177 13.69 -26.97 -6.79
C THR A 177 15.20 -27.18 -6.62
N SER A 178 16.06 -26.58 -7.46
CA SER A 178 17.51 -26.58 -7.24
C SER A 178 17.91 -25.65 -6.09
N ARG A 179 17.11 -24.60 -5.83
CA ARG A 179 17.40 -23.56 -4.84
C ARG A 179 16.56 -23.70 -3.57
N TYR A 180 15.35 -24.27 -3.68
CA TYR A 180 14.39 -24.34 -2.59
C TYR A 180 13.88 -25.77 -2.37
N THR A 181 13.58 -26.10 -1.12
CA THR A 181 12.74 -27.26 -0.75
C THR A 181 11.41 -26.71 -0.23
N GLN A 182 10.29 -27.10 -0.83
CA GLN A 182 8.98 -26.84 -0.24
C GLN A 182 8.79 -27.75 0.98
N LEU A 183 8.51 -27.15 2.13
CA LEU A 183 8.23 -27.88 3.37
C LEU A 183 6.73 -28.11 3.55
N SER A 184 5.93 -27.12 3.17
CA SER A 184 4.46 -27.16 3.14
C SER A 184 3.95 -26.04 2.19
N PRO A 185 2.63 -25.96 1.90
CA PRO A 185 2.08 -24.85 1.11
C PRO A 185 2.50 -23.48 1.69
N GLY A 186 3.12 -22.64 0.86
CA GLY A 186 3.62 -21.32 1.28
C GLY A 186 4.89 -21.33 2.14
N VAL A 187 5.47 -22.48 2.48
CA VAL A 187 6.68 -22.55 3.32
C VAL A 187 7.81 -23.28 2.59
N TYR A 188 8.94 -22.60 2.48
CA TYR A 188 10.10 -23.07 1.74
C TYR A 188 11.35 -22.98 2.60
N LYS A 189 12.34 -23.82 2.29
CA LYS A 189 13.67 -23.79 2.88
C LYS A 189 14.70 -23.53 1.79
N SER A 190 15.57 -22.54 2.01
CA SER A 190 16.67 -22.27 1.09
C SER A 190 17.74 -23.36 1.17
N LYS A 191 18.24 -23.79 0.00
CA LYS A 191 19.37 -24.71 -0.13
C LYS A 191 20.71 -23.99 -0.32
N ILE A 192 20.67 -22.72 -0.73
CA ILE A 192 21.84 -21.99 -1.21
C ILE A 192 21.98 -20.61 -0.55
N PHE A 193 23.20 -20.07 -0.64
CA PHE A 193 23.45 -18.66 -0.38
C PHE A 193 23.27 -17.85 -1.67
N ARG A 194 22.57 -16.71 -1.61
CA ARG A 194 22.54 -15.72 -2.71
C ARG A 194 22.06 -14.36 -2.24
N SER A 195 22.35 -13.35 -3.06
CA SER A 195 21.66 -12.06 -2.97
C SER A 195 20.24 -12.14 -3.54
N VAL A 196 19.32 -11.41 -2.92
CA VAL A 196 17.91 -11.33 -3.26
C VAL A 196 17.46 -9.87 -3.24
N PRO A 197 16.50 -9.48 -4.11
CA PRO A 197 15.93 -8.14 -4.07
C PRO A 197 15.13 -7.94 -2.77
N LEU A 198 15.26 -6.77 -2.15
CA LEU A 198 14.45 -6.42 -0.99
C LEU A 198 13.09 -5.87 -1.42
N SER A 199 12.05 -6.18 -0.67
CA SER A 199 10.69 -5.64 -0.89
C SER A 199 10.63 -4.11 -0.91
N ILE A 200 11.43 -3.43 -0.07
CA ILE A 200 11.49 -1.96 0.00
C ILE A 200 12.17 -1.31 -1.22
N ASN A 201 13.03 -2.06 -1.92
CA ASN A 201 13.69 -1.60 -3.13
C ASN A 201 14.06 -2.82 -3.99
N PRO A 202 13.15 -3.25 -4.88
CA PRO A 202 13.35 -4.46 -5.67
C PRO A 202 14.47 -4.32 -6.71
N TYR A 203 14.92 -3.08 -6.98
CA TYR A 203 16.03 -2.80 -7.89
C TYR A 203 17.41 -2.88 -7.20
N ASN A 204 17.44 -3.13 -5.89
CA ASN A 204 18.67 -3.31 -5.12
C ASN A 204 18.73 -4.72 -4.49
N HIS A 205 19.70 -5.53 -4.90
CA HIS A 205 19.96 -6.87 -4.38
C HIS A 205 20.79 -6.85 -3.08
N ALA A 206 20.42 -5.99 -2.13
CA ALA A 206 21.09 -5.87 -0.84
C ALA A 206 20.65 -6.93 0.19
N GLY A 207 19.58 -7.68 -0.10
CA GLY A 207 19.13 -8.78 0.74
C GLY A 207 19.98 -10.03 0.55
N HIS A 208 20.16 -10.82 1.61
CA HIS A 208 20.86 -12.10 1.54
C HIS A 208 20.07 -13.22 2.19
N ILE A 209 19.94 -14.33 1.45
CA ILE A 209 19.41 -15.59 1.94
C ILE A 209 20.53 -16.61 2.09
N TYR A 210 20.48 -17.45 3.12
CA TYR A 210 21.47 -18.47 3.43
C TYR A 210 20.86 -19.87 3.35
N PRO A 211 21.68 -20.92 3.14
CA PRO A 211 21.22 -22.29 3.29
C PRO A 211 20.59 -22.50 4.68
N GLY A 212 19.42 -23.10 4.71
CA GLY A 212 18.67 -23.36 5.93
C GLY A 212 17.69 -22.27 6.35
N ASP A 213 17.75 -21.06 5.77
CA ASP A 213 16.74 -20.02 6.01
C ASP A 213 15.34 -20.52 5.58
N ILE A 214 14.33 -20.17 6.38
CA ILE A 214 12.93 -20.47 6.10
C ILE A 214 12.30 -19.26 5.41
N ILE A 215 11.58 -19.50 4.33
CA ILE A 215 10.82 -18.49 3.60
C ILE A 215 9.35 -18.79 3.78
N TYR A 216 8.61 -17.84 4.33
CA TYR A 216 7.17 -17.83 4.30
C TYR A 216 6.73 -16.95 3.14
N HIS A 217 6.11 -17.57 2.16
CA HIS A 217 5.59 -16.92 0.97
C HIS A 217 4.08 -16.75 1.10
N PHE A 218 3.63 -15.54 0.84
CA PHE A 218 2.20 -15.28 0.70
C PHE A 218 1.95 -14.34 -0.47
N GLU A 219 0.90 -14.69 -1.20
CA GLU A 219 0.40 -13.97 -2.36
C GLU A 219 -1.14 -14.03 -2.34
N PRO A 220 -1.85 -12.90 -2.43
CA PRO A 220 -3.31 -12.90 -2.36
C PRO A 220 -3.90 -13.50 -3.64
N SER A 221 -4.88 -14.41 -3.53
CA SER A 221 -5.58 -14.96 -4.69
C SER A 221 -6.63 -13.98 -5.24
N ALA A 222 -7.15 -14.22 -6.45
CA ALA A 222 -8.22 -13.40 -7.02
C ALA A 222 -9.48 -13.40 -6.13
N GLY A 223 -9.86 -14.56 -5.58
CA GLY A 223 -11.00 -14.68 -4.66
C GLY A 223 -10.80 -13.95 -3.33
N MET A 224 -9.55 -13.89 -2.84
CA MET A 224 -9.19 -13.11 -1.67
C MET A 224 -9.39 -11.60 -1.91
N LEU A 225 -8.85 -11.09 -3.02
CA LEU A 225 -9.01 -9.69 -3.40
C LEU A 225 -10.49 -9.33 -3.61
N ASP A 226 -11.25 -10.22 -4.24
CA ASP A 226 -12.69 -10.05 -4.46
C ASP A 226 -13.49 -10.02 -3.15
N SER A 227 -13.14 -10.86 -2.19
CA SER A 227 -13.78 -10.91 -0.88
C SER A 227 -13.57 -9.61 -0.11
N VAL A 228 -12.35 -9.08 -0.12
CA VAL A 228 -12.02 -7.80 0.52
C VAL A 228 -12.71 -6.64 -0.17
N ALA A 229 -12.66 -6.57 -1.51
CA ALA A 229 -13.35 -5.53 -2.28
C ALA A 229 -14.85 -5.55 -2.00
N SER A 230 -15.46 -6.74 -1.97
CA SER A 230 -16.89 -6.92 -1.67
C SER A 230 -17.25 -6.50 -0.25
N MET A 231 -16.40 -6.81 0.73
CA MET A 231 -16.61 -6.43 2.13
C MET A 231 -16.59 -4.91 2.31
N ILE A 232 -15.60 -4.25 1.71
CA ILE A 232 -15.46 -2.78 1.80
C ILE A 232 -16.59 -2.08 1.07
N SER A 233 -16.97 -2.56 -0.11
CA SER A 233 -18.04 -1.95 -0.88
C SER A 233 -19.41 -2.08 -0.21
N ARG A 234 -19.61 -3.07 0.67
CA ARG A 234 -20.83 -3.16 1.49
C ARG A 234 -20.90 -2.07 2.55
N VAL A 235 -19.77 -1.74 3.20
CA VAL A 235 -19.74 -0.71 4.25
C VAL A 235 -19.56 0.69 3.68
N ARG A 236 -18.98 0.82 2.48
CA ARG A 236 -18.76 2.09 1.76
C ARG A 236 -19.19 1.99 0.28
N PRO A 237 -20.48 1.85 -0.02
CA PRO A 237 -20.96 1.60 -1.40
C PRO A 237 -20.68 2.74 -2.36
N ASN A 238 -20.55 3.98 -1.87
CA ASN A 238 -20.27 5.16 -2.69
C ASN A 238 -18.79 5.30 -3.08
N ASP A 239 -17.90 4.53 -2.45
CA ASP A 239 -16.44 4.58 -2.65
C ASP A 239 -15.92 3.40 -3.50
N CYS A 240 -16.80 2.49 -3.94
CA CYS A 240 -16.44 1.21 -4.54
C CYS A 240 -15.70 1.30 -5.88
N SER A 241 -15.85 2.41 -6.62
CA SER A 241 -15.14 2.68 -7.87
C SER A 241 -13.71 3.18 -7.67
N ASN A 242 -13.34 3.57 -6.44
CA ASN A 242 -12.06 4.16 -6.12
C ASN A 242 -11.10 3.07 -5.64
N VAL A 243 -10.56 2.28 -6.57
CA VAL A 243 -9.61 1.20 -6.25
C VAL A 243 -8.21 1.60 -6.69
N VAL A 244 -7.26 1.47 -5.78
CA VAL A 244 -5.83 1.66 -6.05
C VAL A 244 -5.17 0.29 -6.10
N LEU A 245 -4.65 -0.07 -7.27
CA LEU A 245 -3.86 -1.28 -7.43
C LEU A 245 -2.41 -0.95 -7.07
N THR A 246 -1.86 -1.62 -6.04
CA THR A 246 -0.49 -1.36 -5.60
C THR A 246 0.48 -2.30 -6.30
N ARG A 247 1.59 -1.71 -6.77
CA ARG A 247 2.64 -2.33 -7.59
C ARG A 247 2.13 -2.84 -8.94
N LEU A 248 2.34 -1.99 -9.94
CA LEU A 248 1.97 -2.20 -11.34
C LEU A 248 3.15 -2.71 -12.17
N ASP A 249 4.05 -3.51 -11.59
CA ASP A 249 5.09 -4.19 -12.36
C ASP A 249 4.51 -5.39 -13.12
N ASP A 250 5.07 -5.72 -14.29
CA ASP A 250 4.59 -6.79 -15.18
C ASP A 250 4.24 -8.10 -14.43
N PRO A 251 5.05 -8.59 -13.45
CA PRO A 251 4.72 -9.80 -12.71
C PRO A 251 3.42 -9.72 -11.90
N CYS A 252 3.00 -8.52 -11.47
CA CYS A 252 1.76 -8.31 -10.72
C CYS A 252 0.54 -8.13 -11.63
N ILE A 253 0.72 -7.52 -12.81
CA ILE A 253 -0.39 -7.26 -13.77
C ILE A 253 -0.76 -8.53 -14.55
N ASP A 254 0.23 -9.34 -14.95
CA ASP A 254 -0.04 -10.56 -15.74
C ASP A 254 -0.58 -11.72 -14.88
N ARG A 255 -0.62 -11.52 -13.56
CA ARG A 255 -1.02 -12.54 -12.59
C ARG A 255 -2.49 -12.91 -12.66
N PHE A 256 -3.35 -11.99 -13.08
CA PHE A 256 -4.80 -12.21 -13.11
C PHE A 256 -5.37 -11.97 -14.51
N HIS A 257 -6.40 -12.75 -14.85
CA HIS A 257 -7.18 -12.50 -16.06
C HIS A 257 -7.82 -11.09 -15.99
N PRO A 258 -7.88 -10.31 -17.10
CA PRO A 258 -8.43 -8.95 -17.11
C PRO A 258 -9.79 -8.77 -16.45
N HIS A 259 -10.63 -9.81 -16.51
CA HIS A 259 -11.94 -9.84 -15.85
C HIS A 259 -11.86 -9.63 -14.32
N VAL A 260 -10.81 -10.13 -13.66
CA VAL A 260 -10.62 -9.94 -12.21
C VAL A 260 -10.54 -8.45 -11.88
N TYR A 261 -9.68 -7.71 -12.58
CA TYR A 261 -9.57 -6.25 -12.38
C TYR A 261 -10.89 -5.55 -12.61
N SER A 262 -11.62 -5.90 -13.69
CA SER A 262 -12.93 -5.31 -13.99
C SER A 262 -13.95 -5.53 -12.87
N THR A 263 -13.87 -6.66 -12.16
CA THR A 263 -14.72 -6.99 -11.02
C THR A 263 -14.29 -6.20 -9.79
N LEU A 264 -12.99 -6.11 -9.51
CA LEU A 264 -12.46 -5.32 -8.39
C LEU A 264 -12.84 -3.85 -8.50
N PHE A 265 -12.73 -3.23 -9.69
CA PHE A 265 -13.14 -1.83 -9.93
C PHE A 265 -14.65 -1.60 -9.84
N LYS A 266 -15.45 -2.66 -9.85
CA LYS A 266 -16.89 -2.57 -9.57
C LYS A 266 -17.19 -2.79 -8.09
N GLY A 267 -16.16 -3.00 -7.27
CA GLY A 267 -16.21 -3.26 -5.83
C GLY A 267 -16.39 -4.74 -5.44
N GLY A 268 -16.09 -5.66 -6.35
CA GLY A 268 -16.16 -7.10 -6.11
C GLY A 268 -17.46 -7.76 -6.59
N SER A 269 -17.47 -9.09 -6.60
CA SER A 269 -18.50 -9.91 -7.22
C SER A 269 -19.81 -9.99 -6.41
N ALA A 270 -19.76 -9.67 -5.12
CA ALA A 270 -20.90 -9.80 -4.21
C ALA A 270 -21.70 -8.50 -4.01
N ILE A 271 -21.41 -7.44 -4.76
CA ILE A 271 -22.21 -6.21 -4.71
C ILE A 271 -23.63 -6.50 -5.24
N GLY A 272 -24.62 -6.13 -4.43
CA GLY A 272 -26.04 -6.36 -4.75
C GLY A 272 -26.53 -7.80 -4.58
N LYS A 273 -25.72 -8.70 -3.99
CA LYS A 273 -26.14 -10.06 -3.62
C LYS A 273 -26.11 -10.25 -2.10
N ASP A 274 -27.24 -10.67 -1.54
CA ASP A 274 -27.33 -11.26 -0.21
C ASP A 274 -26.70 -12.66 -0.26
N SER A 275 -25.38 -12.75 -0.24
CA SER A 275 -24.68 -14.04 -0.24
C SER A 275 -23.57 -14.10 0.80
N VAL A 276 -23.65 -15.18 1.59
CA VAL A 276 -22.74 -15.62 2.64
C VAL A 276 -21.32 -15.80 2.10
N MET A 277 -20.34 -15.27 2.82
CA MET A 277 -18.92 -15.46 2.51
C MET A 277 -18.56 -16.95 2.63
N VAL A 278 -17.98 -17.50 1.58
CA VAL A 278 -17.37 -18.84 1.59
C VAL A 278 -15.90 -18.66 1.95
N TRP A 279 -15.47 -19.36 3.01
CA TRP A 279 -14.09 -19.40 3.48
C TRP A 279 -13.43 -20.66 2.92
N ASP A 280 -12.34 -20.50 2.16
CA ASP A 280 -11.34 -21.55 1.89
C ASP A 280 -10.04 -21.22 2.65
#